data_AF-A0A531KGP2-F1
#
_entry.id   AF-A0A531KGP2-F1
#
_cell.length_a   1.000
_cell.length_b   1.000
_cell.length_c   1.000
_cell.angle_alpha   90.00
_cell.angle_beta   90.00
_cell.angle_gamma   90.00
#
_symmetry.space_group_name_H-M   'P 1'
#
loop_
_entity.id
_entity.type
_entity.pdbx_description
1 polymer ?
#
loop_
_entity_poly.entity_id
_entity_poly.type
_entity_poly.pdbx_seq_one_letter_code
_entity_poly.pdbx_strand_id
1 'polypeptide(L)' 'GLTINSIRQLIDLSGHADRPCADADRIAKEQLASVRDRIAKLQKLEGELERIATCCTGETIGDCYVIRALSDHSLCGHEH' A
#
# COMPACT_ATOMS: atom_id res chain seq x y z
N GLY A 1 4.05 -6.53 3.61
CA GLY A 1 4.19 -7.43 4.77
C GLY A 1 5.60 -7.97 4.76
N LEU A 2 6.20 -8.21 5.93
CA LEU A 2 7.56 -8.76 5.99
C LEU A 2 7.60 -10.09 5.25
N THR A 3 8.55 -10.22 4.34
CA THR A 3 8.72 -11.48 3.62
C THR A 3 9.26 -12.54 4.59
N ILE A 4 8.91 -13.80 4.34
CA ILE A 4 9.42 -14.93 5.14
C ILE A 4 10.96 -15.01 5.06
N ASN A 5 11.55 -14.48 3.99
CA ASN A 5 12.99 -14.39 3.79
C ASN A 5 13.63 -13.33 4.70
N SER A 6 12.99 -12.15 4.83
CA SER A 6 13.43 -11.10 5.75
C SER A 6 13.35 -11.54 7.22
N ILE A 7 12.31 -12.30 7.59
CA ILE A 7 12.17 -12.85 8.95
C ILE A 7 13.28 -13.86 9.25
N ARG A 8 13.59 -14.76 8.29
CA ARG A 8 14.68 -15.73 8.45
C ARG A 8 16.05 -15.05 8.60
N GLN A 9 16.33 -14.02 7.81
CA GLN A 9 17.59 -13.27 7.92
C GLN A 9 17.72 -12.55 9.27
N LEU A 10 16.62 -12.00 9.80
CA LEU A 10 16.62 -11.37 11.12
C LEU A 10 16.83 -12.40 12.26
N ILE A 11 16.25 -13.60 12.15
CA ILE A 11 16.47 -14.69 13.11
C ILE A 11 17.93 -15.15 13.07
N ASP A 12 18.53 -15.31 11.89
CA ASP A 12 19.94 -15.71 11.72
C ASP A 12 20.92 -14.68 12.33
N LEU A 13 20.63 -13.39 12.13
CA LEU A 13 21.39 -12.29 12.74
C LEU A 13 21.22 -12.24 14.27
N SER A 14 20.03 -12.53 14.80
CA SER A 14 19.78 -12.53 16.25
C SER A 14 20.54 -13.60 17.02
N GLY A 15 20.98 -14.66 16.35
CA GLY A 15 21.83 -15.72 16.92
C GLY A 15 23.30 -15.33 17.08
N HIS A 16 23.71 -14.15 16.60
CA HIS A 16 25.12 -13.73 16.56
C HIS A 16 25.30 -12.31 17.11
N ALA A 17 25.21 -12.17 18.44
CA ALA A 17 25.27 -10.88 19.14
C ALA A 17 26.54 -10.05 18.87
N ASP A 18 27.65 -10.69 18.49
CA ASP A 18 28.93 -10.03 18.20
C ASP A 18 29.11 -9.61 16.72
N ARG A 19 28.13 -9.88 15.84
CA ARG A 19 28.24 -9.50 14.43
C ARG A 19 27.85 -8.04 14.19
N PRO A 20 28.47 -7.38 13.19
CA PRO A 20 28.06 -6.04 12.78
C PRO A 20 26.60 -6.00 12.37
N CYS A 21 25.83 -5.03 12.90
CA CYS A 21 24.41 -4.86 12.61
C CYS A 21 24.09 -4.34 11.20
N ALA A 22 25.10 -4.15 10.34
CA ALA A 22 24.96 -3.56 9.01
C ALA A 22 23.95 -4.31 8.13
N ASP A 23 23.92 -5.65 8.21
CA ASP A 23 22.95 -6.46 7.47
C ASP A 23 21.52 -6.29 7.99
N ALA A 24 21.34 -6.21 9.31
CA ALA A 24 20.04 -5.93 9.92
C ALA A 24 19.51 -4.55 9.51
N ASP A 25 20.39 -3.54 9.52
CA ASP A 25 20.07 -2.17 9.10
C ASP A 25 19.68 -2.11 7.61
N ARG A 26 20.39 -2.82 6.74
CA ARG A 26 20.04 -2.93 5.31
C ARG A 26 18.67 -3.56 5.13
N ILE A 27 18.39 -4.69 5.78
CA ILE A 27 17.09 -5.38 5.70
C ILE A 27 15.97 -4.46 6.19
N ALA A 28 16.17 -3.76 7.31
CA ALA A 28 15.20 -2.82 7.86
C ALA A 28 14.88 -1.69 6.86
N LYS A 29 15.90 -1.11 6.22
CA LYS A 29 15.74 -0.06 5.19
C LYS A 29 14.98 -0.55 3.96
N GLU A 30 15.28 -1.75 3.47
CA GLU A 30 14.56 -2.35 2.35
C GLU A 30 13.08 -2.59 2.68
N GLN A 31 12.79 -3.11 3.89
CA GLN A 31 11.41 -3.29 4.33
C GLN A 31 10.68 -1.96 4.51
N LEU A 32 11.34 -0.94 5.06
CA LEU A 32 10.78 0.40 5.20
C LEU A 32 10.42 1.00 3.84
N ALA A 33 11.28 0.85 2.83
CA ALA A 33 11.00 1.30 1.47
C ALA A 33 9.78 0.59 0.86
N SER A 34 9.68 -0.73 1.01
CA SER A 34 8.53 -1.52 0.55
C SER A 34 7.22 -1.11 1.24
N VAL A 35 7.26 -0.86 2.55
CA VAL A 35 6.09 -0.40 3.31
C VAL A 35 5.66 0.99 2.83
N ARG A 36 6.60 1.91 2.61
CA ARG A 36 6.30 3.27 2.12
C ARG A 36 5.68 3.26 0.72
N ASP A 37 6.17 2.42 -0.19
CA ASP A 37 5.57 2.24 -1.52
C ASP A 37 4.11 1.77 -1.41
N ARG A 38 3.84 0.80 -0.53
CA ARG A 38 2.49 0.29 -0.31
C ARG A 38 1.57 1.34 0.33
N ILE A 39 2.08 2.13 1.27
CA ILE A 39 1.34 3.25 1.86
C ILE A 39 0.99 4.26 0.77
N ALA A 40 1.93 4.67 -0.07
CA ALA A 40 1.67 5.64 -1.14
C ALA A 40 0.58 5.15 -2.12
N LYS A 41 0.58 3.86 -2.48
CA LYS A 41 -0.46 3.25 -3.30
C LYS A 41 -1.82 3.23 -2.60
N LEU A 42 -1.84 2.87 -1.32
CA LEU A 42 -3.07 2.87 -0.52
C LEU A 42 -3.65 4.26 -0.31
N GLN A 43 -2.81 5.28 -0.11
CA GLN A 43 -3.25 6.68 0.01
C GLN A 43 -3.87 7.20 -1.29
N LYS A 44 -3.33 6.82 -2.45
CA LYS A 44 -3.96 7.13 -3.74
C LYS A 44 -5.34 6.50 -3.86
N LEU A 45 -5.45 5.22 -3.50
CA LEU A 45 -6.73 4.51 -3.51
C LEU A 45 -7.72 5.12 -2.53
N GLU A 46 -7.26 5.50 -1.33
CA GLU A 46 -8.05 6.18 -0.32
C GLU A 46 -8.62 7.51 -0.86
N GLY A 47 -7.79 8.35 -1.48
CA GLY A 47 -8.25 9.62 -2.06
C GLY A 47 -9.26 9.42 -3.18
N GLU A 48 -9.10 8.38 -3.99
CA GLU A 48 -10.07 8.03 -5.03
C GLU A 48 -11.39 7.53 -4.43
N LEU A 49 -11.35 6.69 -3.40
CA LEU A 49 -12.53 6.23 -2.67
C LEU A 49 -13.24 7.39 -1.97
N GLU A 50 -12.51 8.33 -1.39
CA GLU A 50 -13.06 9.53 -0.75
C GLU A 50 -13.75 10.43 -1.78
N ARG A 51 -13.11 10.68 -2.93
CA ARG A 51 -13.72 11.41 -4.05
C ARG A 51 -15.01 10.75 -4.51
N ILE A 52 -14.98 9.44 -4.71
CA ILE A 52 -16.14 8.67 -5.14
C ILE A 52 -17.28 8.73 -4.10
N ALA A 53 -16.96 8.56 -2.82
CA ALA A 53 -17.93 8.57 -1.72
C ALA A 53 -18.57 9.95 -1.52
N THR A 54 -17.81 11.04 -1.71
CA THR A 54 -18.29 12.42 -1.53
C THR A 54 -19.01 13.00 -2.75
N CYS A 55 -18.72 12.50 -3.96
CA CYS A 55 -19.42 12.91 -5.19
C CYS A 55 -20.75 12.19 -5.42
N CYS A 56 -21.16 11.25 -4.55
CA CYS A 56 -22.42 10.55 -4.70
C CYS A 56 -23.59 11.40 -4.16
N THR A 57 -24.21 12.20 -5.03
CA THR A 57 -25.45 12.96 -4.73
C THR A 57 -26.71 12.36 -5.36
N GLY A 58 -26.59 11.19 -6.01
CA GLY A 58 -27.70 10.54 -6.71
C GLY A 58 -28.70 9.89 -5.74
N GLU A 59 -30.00 10.13 -5.95
CA GLU A 59 -31.10 9.51 -5.19
C GLU A 59 -31.33 8.05 -5.60
N THR A 60 -30.78 7.62 -6.74
CA THR A 60 -30.95 6.27 -7.30
C THR A 60 -29.61 5.61 -7.64
N ILE A 61 -29.58 4.27 -7.67
CA ILE A 61 -28.38 3.48 -8.05
C ILE A 61 -27.94 3.79 -9.49
N GLY A 62 -28.87 4.19 -10.38
CA GLY A 62 -28.55 4.59 -11.76
C GLY A 62 -27.73 5.89 -11.85
N ASP A 63 -27.85 6.76 -10.85
CA ASP A 63 -27.12 8.02 -10.72
C ASP A 63 -25.92 7.92 -9.78
N CYS A 64 -25.64 6.71 -9.27
CA CYS A 64 -24.58 6.48 -8.32
C CYS A 64 -23.21 6.60 -8.99
N TYR A 65 -22.54 7.72 -8.75
CA TYR A 65 -21.20 8.00 -9.26
C TYR A 65 -20.17 6.92 -8.84
N VAL A 66 -20.39 6.28 -7.69
CA VAL A 66 -19.59 5.13 -7.20
C VAL A 66 -19.62 3.95 -8.16
N ILE A 67 -20.82 3.50 -8.54
CA ILE A 67 -20.98 2.37 -9.46
C ILE A 67 -20.40 2.72 -10.83
N ARG A 68 -20.53 3.97 -11.27
CA ARG A 68 -20.05 4.45 -12.56
C ARG A 68 -18.52 4.53 -12.63
N ALA A 69 -17.86 5.06 -11.60
CA ALA A 69 -16.39 5.12 -11.51
C ALA A 69 -15.74 3.74 -11.34
N LEU A 70 -16.40 2.81 -10.64
CA LEU A 70 -15.93 1.42 -10.53
C LEU A 70 -16.14 0.60 -11.80
N SER A 71 -17.17 0.93 -12.60
CA SER A 71 -17.46 0.23 -13.86
C SER A 71 -16.69 0.78 -15.05
N ASP A 72 -16.27 2.05 -14.98
CA ASP A 72 -15.49 2.72 -16.01
C ASP A 72 -14.17 3.23 -15.44
N HIS A 73 -13.15 2.37 -15.52
CA HIS A 73 -11.79 2.66 -15.05
C HIS A 73 -11.13 3.85 -15.76
N SER A 74 -11.69 4.38 -16.85
CA SER A 74 -11.22 5.62 -17.47
C SER A 74 -11.58 6.87 -16.66
N LEU A 75 -12.50 6.76 -15.69
CA LEU A 75 -12.89 7.82 -14.76
C LEU A 75 -12.04 7.85 -13.48
N CYS A 76 -11.19 6.85 -13.27
CA CYS A 76 -10.18 6.87 -12.22
C CYS A 76 -9.05 7.81 -12.66
N GLY A 77 -8.83 8.90 -11.93
CA GLY A 77 -7.88 9.97 -12.31
C GLY A 77 -6.38 9.59 -12.25
N HIS A 78 -6.05 8.30 -12.13
CA HIS A 78 -4.68 7.82 -12.09
C HIS A 78 -4.53 6.50 -12.87
N GLU A 79 -3.51 6.45 -13.73
CA GLU A 79 -2.98 5.18 -14.27
C GLU A 79 -2.53 4.29 -13.12
N HIS A 80 -3.00 3.04 -13.15
CA HIS A 80 -2.76 1.99 -12.15
C HIS A 80 -1.30 1.53 -12.12
#